data_AF-A5CPD7-F1
#
_entry.id   AF-A5CPD7-F1
#
_cell.length_a   1.000
_cell.length_b   1.000
_cell.length_c   1.000
_cell.angle_alpha   90.00
_cell.angle_beta   90.00
_cell.angle_gamma   90.00
#
_symmetry.space_group_name_H-M   'P 1'
#
loop_
_entity.id
_entity.type
_entity.pdbx_description
1 polymer ?
#
loop_
_entity_poly.entity_id
_entity_poly.type
_entity_poly.pdbx_seq_one_letter_code
_entity_poly.pdbx_strand_id
1 'polypeptide(L)'
;MTDTTHHDPDADVVPDAHDDATPSTPPPADPAPPGLTRPARIGTAVAAFAVVVYVATSILMVVPQSDATRALTSAARPYFSQQWNVFAPSIQKTNRYLEMQAQWRDDSGALVKSEWVDITRAEYEAGEGRIQSSRTVKQSANLLKTYTERFRGLTPEQQVIVQDTFIRRADTDSGFAAKTAVSLIDQLSALDEGSRGRVITMLRADYVLKEFTTYWSMAWFGRDIERVRWRVVTERPNDFAHRSDDQQQYAPSTRTFGWREADDVIDPQALSVYQGIVERYAR
;
A
#
# COMPACT_ATOMS: atom_id res chain seq x y z
N MET A 1 -14.76 -20.45 -86.40
CA MET A 1 -13.78 -21.28 -85.68
C MET A 1 -14.56 -22.49 -85.16
N THR A 2 -15.18 -23.28 -86.04
CA THR A 2 -14.64 -24.44 -86.80
C THR A 2 -14.07 -25.48 -85.83
N ASP A 3 -14.85 -26.53 -85.56
CA ASP A 3 -14.79 -27.86 -86.24
C ASP A 3 -13.71 -28.72 -85.54
N THR A 4 -13.87 -30.02 -85.31
CA THR A 4 -14.44 -31.08 -86.16
C THR A 4 -14.77 -32.28 -85.23
N THR A 5 -15.97 -32.87 -85.16
CA THR A 5 -16.71 -33.77 -86.09
C THR A 5 -16.02 -35.12 -86.40
N HIS A 6 -16.62 -36.23 -85.93
CA HIS A 6 -16.99 -37.45 -86.70
C HIS A 6 -17.70 -38.45 -85.76
N HIS A 7 -18.97 -38.89 -85.94
CA HIS A 7 -19.56 -39.76 -87.00
C HIS A 7 -18.90 -41.16 -86.97
N ASP A 8 -19.58 -42.31 -86.91
CA ASP A 8 -20.96 -42.69 -87.24
C ASP A 8 -21.29 -44.07 -86.56
N PRO A 9 -22.43 -44.76 -86.79
CA PRO A 9 -23.08 -45.66 -85.84
C PRO A 9 -23.04 -47.10 -86.40
N ASP A 10 -24.12 -47.85 -86.20
CA ASP A 10 -24.40 -49.22 -86.66
C ASP A 10 -23.79 -50.30 -85.75
N ALA A 11 -24.58 -50.86 -84.82
CA ALA A 11 -25.64 -51.85 -85.08
C ALA A 11 -25.08 -53.11 -85.73
N ASP A 12 -24.93 -54.17 -84.94
CA ASP A 12 -25.64 -55.41 -85.25
C ASP A 12 -25.58 -56.44 -84.11
N VAL A 13 -26.79 -56.87 -83.75
CA VAL A 13 -27.23 -58.26 -83.51
C VAL A 13 -26.74 -59.04 -82.27
N VAL A 14 -27.76 -59.35 -81.46
CA VAL A 14 -27.88 -60.20 -80.27
C VAL A 14 -27.61 -61.69 -80.63
N PRO A 15 -27.17 -62.53 -79.67
CA PRO A 15 -28.13 -63.49 -79.15
C PRO A 15 -28.07 -63.71 -77.62
N ASP A 16 -29.25 -64.04 -77.11
CA ASP A 16 -29.62 -64.59 -75.82
C ASP A 16 -28.50 -65.15 -74.92
N ALA A 17 -28.45 -64.63 -73.69
CA ALA A 17 -27.94 -65.36 -72.55
C ALA A 17 -28.76 -65.01 -71.30
N HIS A 18 -29.71 -65.90 -71.01
CA HIS A 18 -30.18 -66.30 -69.69
C HIS A 18 -30.58 -65.23 -68.66
N ASP A 19 -31.88 -65.26 -68.35
CA ASP A 19 -32.44 -64.97 -67.03
C ASP A 19 -31.49 -65.42 -65.91
N ASP A 20 -30.98 -64.46 -65.15
CA ASP A 20 -30.63 -64.67 -63.75
C ASP A 20 -30.86 -63.37 -62.98
N ALA A 21 -32.11 -63.19 -62.54
CA ALA A 21 -32.49 -62.15 -61.60
C ALA A 21 -31.89 -62.47 -60.23
N THR A 22 -30.61 -62.15 -60.02
CA THR A 22 -30.01 -62.12 -58.68
C THR A 22 -30.64 -60.99 -57.86
N PRO A 23 -31.18 -61.26 -56.65
CA PRO A 23 -31.70 -60.21 -55.79
C PRO A 23 -30.56 -59.31 -55.31
N SER A 24 -30.65 -58.03 -55.66
CA SER A 24 -29.76 -56.96 -55.20
C SER A 24 -29.76 -56.91 -53.68
N THR A 25 -28.70 -57.42 -53.05
CA THR A 25 -28.52 -57.34 -51.60
C THR A 25 -28.27 -55.87 -51.23
N PRO A 26 -28.98 -55.29 -50.25
CA PRO A 26 -28.70 -53.93 -49.81
C PRO A 26 -27.25 -53.82 -49.31
N PRO A 27 -26.55 -52.69 -49.56
CA PRO A 27 -25.19 -52.50 -49.06
C PRO A 27 -25.17 -52.71 -47.54
N PRO A 28 -24.12 -53.39 -47.00
CA PRO A 28 -24.03 -53.62 -45.57
C PRO A 28 -24.07 -52.29 -44.83
N ALA A 29 -24.95 -52.20 -43.83
CA ALA A 29 -25.02 -51.03 -42.95
C ALA A 29 -23.63 -50.77 -42.36
N ASP A 30 -23.17 -49.51 -42.42
CA ASP A 30 -21.92 -49.10 -41.81
C ASP A 30 -21.88 -49.58 -40.35
N PRO A 31 -20.77 -50.19 -39.89
CA PRO A 31 -20.68 -50.63 -38.51
C PRO A 31 -20.88 -49.42 -37.59
N ALA A 32 -21.86 -49.53 -36.69
CA ALA A 32 -22.09 -48.52 -35.67
C ALA A 32 -20.76 -48.21 -34.96
N PRO A 33 -20.43 -46.92 -34.74
CA PRO A 33 -19.14 -46.55 -34.18
C PRO A 33 -18.93 -47.32 -32.87
N PRO A 34 -17.74 -47.95 -32.67
CA PRO A 34 -17.50 -48.79 -31.51
C PRO A 34 -17.76 -47.96 -30.25
N GLY A 35 -18.76 -48.37 -29.48
CA GLY A 35 -19.08 -47.71 -28.22
C GLY A 35 -17.84 -47.69 -27.32
N LEU A 36 -17.61 -46.57 -26.62
CA LEU A 36 -16.46 -46.41 -25.72
C LEU A 36 -16.29 -47.66 -24.85
N THR A 37 -15.08 -48.21 -24.82
CA THR A 37 -14.74 -49.35 -23.96
C THR A 37 -14.99 -48.96 -22.50
N ARG A 38 -15.30 -49.94 -21.64
CA ARG A 38 -15.51 -49.70 -20.20
C ARG A 38 -14.42 -48.83 -19.55
N PRO A 39 -13.11 -49.04 -19.80
CA PRO A 39 -12.07 -48.15 -19.28
C PRO A 39 -12.15 -46.74 -19.87
N ALA A 40 -12.48 -46.58 -21.16
CA ALA A 40 -12.64 -45.27 -21.78
C ALA A 40 -13.85 -44.50 -21.21
N ARG A 41 -14.96 -45.19 -20.89
CA ARG A 41 -16.11 -44.57 -20.20
C ARG A 41 -15.75 -44.11 -18.80
N ILE A 42 -15.02 -44.93 -18.05
CA ILE A 42 -14.54 -44.57 -16.70
C ILE A 42 -13.60 -43.36 -16.80
N GLY A 43 -12.63 -43.39 -17.72
CA GLY A 43 -11.71 -42.27 -17.94
C GLY A 43 -12.45 -40.97 -18.32
N THR A 44 -13.44 -41.06 -19.21
CA THR A 44 -14.27 -39.92 -19.61
C THR A 44 -15.08 -39.37 -18.43
N ALA A 45 -15.68 -40.23 -17.62
CA ALA A 45 -16.44 -39.82 -16.43
C ALA A 45 -15.55 -39.12 -15.39
N VAL A 46 -14.34 -39.64 -15.16
CA VAL A 46 -13.36 -39.02 -14.26
C VAL A 46 -12.91 -37.65 -14.80
N ALA A 47 -12.62 -37.56 -16.09
CA ALA A 47 -12.23 -36.29 -16.72
C ALA A 47 -13.36 -35.25 -16.65
N ALA A 48 -14.59 -35.64 -16.97
CA ALA A 48 -15.76 -34.77 -16.87
C ALA A 48 -15.98 -34.30 -15.42
N PHE A 49 -15.83 -35.19 -14.44
CA PHE A 49 -15.93 -34.84 -13.03
C PHE A 49 -14.87 -33.83 -12.61
N ALA A 50 -13.61 -34.02 -13.03
CA ALA A 50 -12.53 -33.08 -12.76
C ALA A 50 -12.83 -31.68 -13.35
N VAL A 51 -13.37 -31.62 -14.58
CA VAL A 51 -13.78 -30.37 -15.21
C VAL A 51 -14.90 -29.68 -14.42
N VAL A 52 -15.92 -30.42 -13.99
CA VAL A 52 -17.02 -29.86 -13.18
C VAL A 52 -16.50 -29.30 -11.86
N VAL A 53 -15.64 -30.04 -11.16
CA VAL A 53 -15.01 -29.58 -9.90
C VAL A 53 -14.19 -28.31 -10.13
N TYR A 54 -13.41 -28.25 -11.21
CA TYR A 54 -12.61 -27.08 -11.57
C TYR A 54 -13.47 -25.85 -11.84
N VAL A 55 -14.53 -25.99 -12.65
CA VAL A 55 -15.45 -24.90 -12.97
C VAL A 55 -16.19 -24.41 -11.72
N ALA A 56 -16.70 -25.33 -10.90
CA ALA A 56 -17.39 -24.98 -9.65
C ALA A 56 -16.47 -24.21 -8.69
N THR A 57 -15.24 -24.67 -8.51
CA THR A 57 -14.22 -24.01 -7.66
C THR A 57 -13.88 -22.62 -8.18
N SER A 58 -13.74 -22.48 -9.50
CA SER A 58 -13.43 -21.20 -10.15
C SER A 58 -14.56 -20.17 -9.96
N ILE A 59 -15.82 -20.58 -10.11
CA ILE A 59 -16.98 -19.71 -9.83
C ILE A 59 -16.95 -19.26 -8.36
N LEU A 60 -16.70 -20.19 -7.44
CA LEU A 60 -16.70 -19.90 -6.01
C LEU A 60 -15.59 -18.92 -5.57
N MET A 61 -14.50 -18.86 -6.34
CA MET A 61 -13.41 -17.90 -6.14
C MET A 61 -13.74 -16.48 -6.63
N VAL A 62 -14.65 -16.33 -7.59
CA VAL A 62 -14.99 -15.03 -8.21
C VAL A 62 -16.22 -14.37 -7.55
N VAL A 63 -17.12 -15.17 -6.98
CA VAL A 63 -18.34 -14.68 -6.29
C VAL A 63 -17.98 -13.92 -5.00
N PRO A 64 -18.77 -12.91 -4.59
CA PRO A 64 -18.58 -12.18 -3.32
C PRO A 64 -18.39 -13.12 -2.11
N GLN A 65 -17.37 -12.82 -1.32
CA GLN A 65 -16.85 -13.74 -0.30
C GLN A 65 -17.58 -13.59 1.05
N SER A 66 -18.65 -14.36 1.24
CA SER A 66 -19.26 -14.64 2.55
C SER A 66 -18.40 -15.59 3.40
N ASP A 67 -18.62 -15.66 4.71
CA ASP A 67 -17.83 -16.55 5.59
C ASP A 67 -17.90 -18.03 5.16
N ALA A 68 -19.07 -18.47 4.68
CA ALA A 68 -19.27 -19.83 4.16
C ALA A 68 -18.45 -20.11 2.89
N THR A 69 -18.43 -19.17 1.94
CA THR A 69 -17.63 -19.31 0.71
C THR A 69 -16.13 -19.23 0.99
N ARG A 70 -15.70 -18.46 2.00
CA ARG A 70 -14.29 -18.43 2.43
C ARG A 70 -13.83 -19.75 3.05
N ALA A 71 -14.68 -20.41 3.84
CA ALA A 71 -14.35 -21.71 4.41
C ALA A 71 -14.18 -22.76 3.31
N LEU A 72 -15.11 -22.80 2.34
CA LEU A 72 -15.09 -23.77 1.25
C LEU A 72 -13.93 -23.56 0.26
N THR A 73 -13.50 -22.32 0.06
CA THR A 73 -12.39 -21.97 -0.85
C THR A 73 -11.01 -21.96 -0.18
N SER A 74 -10.93 -22.14 1.14
CA SER A 74 -9.70 -21.99 1.92
C SER A 74 -8.51 -22.82 1.40
N ALA A 75 -8.74 -24.09 1.05
CA ALA A 75 -7.71 -24.99 0.52
C ALA A 75 -7.25 -24.63 -0.90
N ALA A 76 -8.12 -24.00 -1.69
CA ALA A 76 -7.83 -23.61 -3.07
C ALA A 76 -7.20 -22.21 -3.15
N ARG A 77 -7.33 -21.36 -2.11
CA ARG A 77 -6.81 -19.98 -2.11
C ARG A 77 -5.34 -19.83 -2.49
N PRO A 78 -4.40 -20.67 -2.01
CA PRO A 78 -2.98 -20.52 -2.38
C PRO A 78 -2.74 -20.64 -3.89
N TYR A 79 -3.58 -21.39 -4.61
CA TYR A 79 -3.40 -21.68 -6.04
C TYR A 79 -4.14 -20.70 -6.95
N PHE A 80 -5.25 -20.12 -6.47
CA PHE A 80 -6.11 -19.23 -7.26
C PHE A 80 -6.04 -17.75 -6.83
N SER A 81 -5.44 -17.44 -5.67
CA SER A 81 -5.26 -16.05 -5.27
C SER A 81 -4.08 -15.44 -6.03
N GLN A 82 -4.38 -14.55 -6.97
CA GLN A 82 -3.41 -13.57 -7.43
C GLN A 82 -3.22 -12.58 -6.28
N GLN A 83 -2.24 -12.85 -5.41
CA GLN A 83 -1.80 -11.87 -4.43
C GLN A 83 -1.09 -10.74 -5.18
N TRP A 84 -1.86 -9.76 -5.67
CA TRP A 84 -1.34 -8.51 -6.22
C TRP A 84 -0.42 -7.77 -5.22
N ASN A 85 -0.52 -8.11 -3.93
CA ASN A 85 0.39 -7.68 -2.88
C ASN A 85 1.85 -8.11 -3.09
N VAL A 86 2.12 -9.13 -3.93
CA VAL A 86 3.48 -9.53 -4.34
C VAL A 86 4.08 -8.54 -5.34
N PHE A 87 3.25 -7.96 -6.21
CA PHE A 87 3.69 -7.01 -7.24
C PHE A 87 3.61 -5.55 -6.81
N ALA A 88 2.70 -5.23 -5.89
CA ALA A 88 2.58 -3.89 -5.33
C ALA A 88 2.20 -3.97 -3.85
N PRO A 89 3.17 -4.29 -2.95
CA PRO A 89 2.94 -4.29 -1.51
C PRO A 89 2.49 -2.89 -1.06
N SER A 90 1.19 -2.73 -0.79
CA SER A 90 0.56 -1.45 -0.41
C SER A 90 0.96 -0.25 -1.29
N ILE A 91 0.28 -0.05 -2.43
CA ILE A 91 0.40 1.21 -3.19
C ILE A 91 0.00 2.35 -2.26
N GLN A 92 0.97 3.11 -1.76
CA GLN A 92 0.70 4.30 -0.97
C GLN A 92 0.12 5.36 -1.90
N LYS A 93 -1.18 5.62 -1.75
CA LYS A 93 -1.89 6.65 -2.54
C LYS A 93 -1.57 8.08 -2.10
N THR A 94 -0.73 8.25 -1.09
CA THR A 94 -0.44 9.54 -0.45
C THR A 94 0.98 9.56 0.06
N ASN A 95 1.68 10.65 -0.20
CA ASN A 95 2.97 10.98 0.38
C ASN A 95 2.75 11.71 1.70
N ARG A 96 3.59 11.44 2.70
CA ARG A 96 3.52 12.09 4.01
C ARG A 96 4.88 12.68 4.34
N TYR A 97 4.88 13.96 4.71
CA TYR A 97 6.06 14.71 5.06
C TYR A 97 5.96 15.17 6.50
N LEU A 98 7.06 15.04 7.23
CA LEU A 98 7.23 15.60 8.55
C LEU A 98 7.83 16.99 8.40
N GLU A 99 7.03 18.00 8.75
CA GLU A 99 7.54 19.35 8.84
C GLU A 99 7.61 19.79 10.30
N MET A 100 8.68 20.49 10.66
CA MET A 100 8.91 21.00 12.01
C MET A 100 8.89 22.52 12.04
N GLN A 101 8.58 23.06 13.22
CA GLN A 101 8.78 24.45 13.55
C GLN A 101 9.31 24.57 14.97
N ALA A 102 10.27 25.46 15.16
CA ALA A 102 10.96 25.67 16.42
C ALA A 102 10.69 27.06 16.98
N GLN A 103 10.91 27.21 18.28
CA GLN A 103 10.90 28.48 19.01
C GLN A 103 12.12 28.57 19.92
N TRP A 104 12.74 29.74 19.93
CA TRP A 104 13.89 30.09 20.78
C TRP A 104 13.80 31.55 21.20
N ARG A 105 14.66 31.96 22.15
CA ARG A 105 14.85 33.37 22.48
C ARG A 105 16.01 33.96 21.70
N ASP A 106 15.78 35.12 21.10
CA ASP A 106 16.85 35.89 20.49
C ASP A 106 17.72 36.61 21.54
N ASP A 107 18.73 37.35 21.08
CA ASP A 107 19.67 38.09 21.93
C ASP A 107 18.98 39.18 22.77
N SER A 108 17.74 39.59 22.41
CA SER A 108 16.92 40.53 23.18
C SER A 108 16.06 39.84 24.25
N GLY A 109 16.09 38.51 24.33
CA GLY A 109 15.23 37.69 25.17
C GLY A 109 13.81 37.51 24.61
N ALA A 110 13.53 38.03 23.41
CA ALA A 110 12.23 37.92 22.76
C ALA A 110 12.06 36.54 22.11
N LEU A 111 10.83 36.05 22.15
CA LEU A 111 10.50 34.70 21.74
C LEU A 111 10.23 34.64 20.24
N VAL A 112 11.18 34.10 19.49
CA VAL A 112 11.12 33.99 18.03
C VAL A 112 10.60 32.62 17.62
N LYS A 113 9.79 32.60 16.56
CA LYS A 113 9.22 31.38 15.97
C LYS A 113 9.77 31.23 14.54
N SER A 114 10.31 30.07 14.22
CA SER A 114 10.81 29.78 12.88
C SER A 114 9.70 29.68 11.84
N GLU A 115 10.09 29.63 10.57
CA GLU A 115 9.26 29.05 9.52
C GLU A 115 9.09 27.53 9.70
N TRP A 116 8.23 26.93 8.88
CA TRP A 116 8.11 25.48 8.82
C TRP A 116 9.20 24.91 7.91
N VAL A 117 9.90 23.89 8.38
CA VAL A 117 10.98 23.22 7.65
C VAL A 117 10.55 21.78 7.37
N ASP A 118 10.60 21.37 6.10
CA ASP A 118 10.28 20.00 5.68
C ASP A 118 11.49 19.08 5.82
N ILE A 119 11.52 18.33 6.92
CA ILE A 119 12.59 17.38 7.22
C ILE A 119 12.57 16.24 6.21
N THR A 120 11.39 15.72 5.89
CA THR A 120 11.26 14.53 5.03
C THR A 120 11.69 14.84 3.61
N ARG A 121 11.36 16.02 3.08
CA ARG A 121 11.83 16.45 1.76
C ARG A 121 13.35 16.61 1.74
N ALA A 122 13.94 17.28 2.73
CA ALA A 122 15.40 17.43 2.83
C ALA A 122 16.12 16.06 2.91
N GLU A 123 15.57 15.11 3.67
CA GLU A 123 16.08 13.75 3.72
C GLU A 123 16.01 13.05 2.36
N TYR A 124 14.88 13.14 1.64
CA TYR A 124 14.67 12.50 0.35
C TYR A 124 15.52 13.09 -0.77
N GLU A 125 15.64 14.41 -0.84
CA GLU A 125 16.52 15.11 -1.79
C GLU A 125 17.98 14.67 -1.59
N ALA A 126 18.41 14.47 -0.35
CA ALA A 126 19.72 13.90 -0.05
C ALA A 126 19.86 12.41 -0.43
N GLY A 127 18.77 11.70 -0.73
CA GLY A 127 18.81 10.35 -1.28
C GLY A 127 18.86 10.29 -2.80
N GLU A 128 18.44 11.34 -3.48
CA GLU A 128 18.16 11.32 -4.90
C GLU A 128 19.44 11.12 -5.74
N GLY A 129 19.33 10.28 -6.78
CA GLY A 129 20.45 9.97 -7.68
C GLY A 129 21.59 9.13 -7.07
N ARG A 130 21.49 8.69 -5.80
CA ARG A 130 22.55 7.91 -5.11
C ARG A 130 22.21 6.42 -5.08
N ILE A 131 23.12 5.58 -5.61
CA ILE A 131 22.97 4.11 -5.64
C ILE A 131 23.00 3.51 -4.22
N GLN A 132 23.78 4.10 -3.31
CA GLN A 132 23.83 3.71 -1.90
C GLN A 132 23.55 4.92 -1.00
N SER A 133 22.27 5.29 -0.89
CA SER A 133 21.83 6.34 0.02
C SER A 133 22.09 5.93 1.49
N SER A 134 22.46 6.91 2.33
CA SER A 134 22.58 6.68 3.77
C SER A 134 21.24 6.24 4.40
N ARG A 135 21.28 5.43 5.46
CA ARG A 135 20.08 5.05 6.24
C ARG A 135 19.40 6.25 6.91
N THR A 136 20.11 7.38 7.01
CA THR A 136 19.61 8.65 7.55
C THR A 136 18.60 9.34 6.62
N VAL A 137 18.46 8.92 5.36
CA VAL A 137 17.53 9.49 4.34
C VAL A 137 16.05 9.12 4.56
N LYS A 138 15.76 8.23 5.53
CA LYS A 138 14.38 7.76 5.79
C LYS A 138 13.99 7.82 7.26
N GLN A 139 14.72 8.56 8.09
CA GLN A 139 14.46 8.58 9.53
C GLN A 139 13.12 9.25 9.81
N SER A 140 12.92 10.47 9.29
CA SER A 140 11.67 11.22 9.45
C SER A 140 10.46 10.43 8.94
N ALA A 141 10.55 9.81 7.77
CA ALA A 141 9.46 9.02 7.17
C ALA A 141 9.08 7.79 8.01
N ASN A 142 10.07 7.07 8.56
CA ASN A 142 9.83 5.90 9.40
C ASN A 142 9.26 6.28 10.77
N LEU A 143 9.76 7.36 11.37
CA LEU A 143 9.22 7.91 12.61
C LEU A 143 7.78 8.38 12.41
N LEU A 144 7.54 9.13 11.34
CA LEU A 144 6.22 9.64 10.99
C LEU A 144 5.21 8.53 10.74
N LYS A 145 5.61 7.46 10.04
CA LYS A 145 4.78 6.26 9.85
C LYS A 145 4.34 5.69 11.20
N THR A 146 5.32 5.41 12.07
CA THR A 146 5.07 4.83 13.40
C THR A 146 4.18 5.73 14.25
N TYR A 147 4.45 7.04 14.25
CA TYR A 147 3.68 8.04 15.00
C TYR A 147 2.23 8.11 14.50
N THR A 148 2.04 8.18 13.19
CA THR A 148 0.71 8.28 12.58
C THR A 148 -0.12 7.01 12.79
N GLU A 149 0.49 5.82 12.72
CA GLU A 149 -0.17 4.55 13.02
C GLU A 149 -0.67 4.51 14.47
N ARG A 150 0.16 4.91 15.43
CA ARG A 150 -0.21 4.96 16.85
C ARG A 150 -1.28 6.01 17.13
N PHE A 151 -1.17 7.19 16.50
CA PHE A 151 -2.16 8.25 16.62
C PHE A 151 -3.54 7.82 16.13
N ARG A 152 -3.60 7.12 14.99
CA ARG A 152 -4.86 6.59 14.43
C ARG A 152 -5.49 5.48 15.28
N GLY A 153 -4.71 4.83 16.14
CA GLY A 153 -5.20 3.83 17.10
C GLY A 153 -5.90 4.42 18.34
N LEU A 154 -5.90 5.75 18.49
CA LEU A 154 -6.58 6.46 19.57
C LEU A 154 -8.03 6.82 19.18
N THR A 155 -8.89 7.05 20.19
CA THR A 155 -10.24 7.58 19.97
C THR A 155 -10.19 9.03 19.45
N PRO A 156 -11.26 9.55 18.81
CA PRO A 156 -11.31 10.93 18.36
C PRO A 156 -11.02 11.96 19.48
N GLU A 157 -11.54 11.73 20.68
CA GLU A 157 -11.34 12.61 21.84
C GLU A 157 -9.88 12.59 22.31
N GLN A 158 -9.27 11.41 22.37
CA GLN A 158 -7.84 11.26 22.66
C GLN A 158 -6.97 11.93 21.59
N GLN A 159 -7.34 11.80 20.31
CA GLN A 159 -6.63 12.44 19.19
C GLN A 159 -6.67 13.97 19.29
N VAL A 160 -7.75 14.56 19.79
CA VAL A 160 -7.84 16.00 20.04
C VAL A 160 -6.83 16.41 21.12
N ILE A 161 -6.77 15.67 22.24
CA ILE A 161 -5.82 15.96 23.32
C ILE A 161 -4.38 15.84 22.84
N VAL A 162 -4.04 14.80 22.07
CA VAL A 162 -2.66 14.60 21.58
C VAL A 162 -2.24 15.66 20.56
N GLN A 163 -3.18 16.18 19.76
CA GLN A 163 -2.94 17.31 18.86
C GLN A 163 -2.73 18.63 19.60
N ASP A 164 -3.19 18.74 20.85
CA ASP A 164 -2.98 19.93 21.66
C ASP A 164 -1.52 20.05 22.16
N THR A 165 -1.21 21.18 22.78
CA THR A 165 0.09 21.49 23.37
C THR A 165 0.32 20.70 24.66
N PHE A 166 1.51 20.10 24.81
CA PHE A 166 1.92 19.36 26.02
C PHE A 166 2.76 20.22 26.96
N ILE A 167 2.52 21.52 26.94
CA ILE A 167 3.19 22.51 27.78
C ILE A 167 2.13 23.13 28.68
N ARG A 168 2.51 23.44 29.92
CA ARG A 168 1.74 24.21 30.90
C ARG A 168 2.53 25.45 31.31
N ARG A 169 1.85 26.46 31.85
CA ARG A 169 2.55 27.57 32.51
C ARG A 169 3.24 27.07 33.77
N ALA A 170 4.44 27.57 34.03
CA ALA A 170 5.22 27.25 35.21
C ALA A 170 6.10 28.45 35.60
N ASP A 171 6.55 28.44 36.85
CA ASP A 171 7.50 29.42 37.38
C ASP A 171 8.93 28.93 37.08
N THR A 172 9.34 29.08 35.82
CA THR A 172 10.64 28.69 35.27
C THR A 172 11.17 29.87 34.44
N ASP A 173 12.47 29.86 34.11
CA ASP A 173 13.07 30.90 33.25
C ASP A 173 12.38 31.00 31.87
N SER A 174 11.88 29.87 31.34
CA SER A 174 11.10 29.84 30.10
C SER A 174 9.65 30.32 30.27
N GLY A 175 9.12 30.34 31.51
CA GLY A 175 7.71 30.62 31.85
C GLY A 175 6.76 29.44 31.62
N PHE A 176 7.31 28.29 31.28
CA PHE A 176 6.58 27.10 30.87
C PHE A 176 7.24 25.82 31.39
N ALA A 177 6.48 24.72 31.42
CA ALA A 177 7.00 23.39 31.72
C ALA A 177 6.22 22.32 30.95
N ALA A 178 6.83 21.17 30.68
CA ALA A 178 6.17 20.02 30.09
C ALA A 178 5.06 19.48 31.01
N LYS A 179 3.98 19.01 30.40
CA LYS A 179 2.99 18.16 31.08
C LYS A 179 3.67 16.83 31.39
N THR A 180 3.47 16.32 32.61
CA THR A 180 4.12 15.06 33.01
C THR A 180 3.52 13.88 32.26
N ALA A 181 4.33 12.86 31.97
CA ALA A 181 3.88 11.64 31.32
C ALA A 181 2.73 10.97 32.10
N VAL A 182 2.81 10.94 33.44
CA VAL A 182 1.76 10.39 34.31
C VAL A 182 0.44 11.14 34.11
N SER A 183 0.47 12.47 34.14
CA SER A 183 -0.72 13.30 33.93
C SER A 183 -1.35 13.07 32.55
N LEU A 184 -0.54 12.99 31.49
CA LEU A 184 -1.02 12.72 30.13
C LEU A 184 -1.60 11.31 30.00
N ILE A 185 -0.95 10.30 30.59
CA ILE A 185 -1.43 8.91 30.56
C ILE A 185 -2.78 8.83 31.25
N ASP A 186 -2.93 9.43 32.44
CA ASP A 186 -4.16 9.36 33.21
C ASP A 186 -5.28 10.14 32.52
N GLN A 187 -4.99 11.34 31.99
CA GLN A 187 -5.95 12.13 31.22
C GLN A 187 -6.48 11.37 29.99
N LEU A 188 -5.58 10.76 29.21
CA LEU A 188 -5.96 10.05 27.97
C LEU A 188 -6.64 8.71 28.28
N SER A 189 -6.17 7.98 29.30
CA SER A 189 -6.75 6.67 29.66
C SER A 189 -8.13 6.80 30.30
N ALA A 190 -8.43 7.94 30.94
CA ALA A 190 -9.76 8.22 31.49
C ALA A 190 -10.85 8.37 30.42
N LEU A 191 -10.47 8.66 29.16
CA LEU A 191 -11.42 8.79 28.06
C LEU A 191 -11.89 7.46 27.48
N ASP A 192 -11.15 6.37 27.71
CA ASP A 192 -11.43 5.07 27.12
C ASP A 192 -10.80 3.94 27.95
N GLU A 193 -11.63 3.14 28.60
CA GLU A 193 -11.19 2.05 29.46
C GLU A 193 -10.38 1.01 28.67
N GLY A 194 -9.29 0.51 29.27
CA GLY A 194 -8.38 -0.42 28.59
C GLY A 194 -7.49 0.22 27.50
N SER A 195 -7.55 1.54 27.30
CA SER A 195 -6.68 2.25 26.33
C SER A 195 -5.25 2.53 26.83
N ARG A 196 -4.94 2.24 28.10
CA ARG A 196 -3.66 2.60 28.72
C ARG A 196 -2.43 2.15 27.91
N GLY A 197 -2.45 0.93 27.36
CA GLY A 197 -1.34 0.40 26.56
C GLY A 197 -1.10 1.17 25.25
N ARG A 198 -2.18 1.50 24.51
CA ARG A 198 -2.09 2.30 23.27
C ARG A 198 -1.69 3.74 23.56
N VAL A 199 -2.19 4.33 24.65
CA VAL A 199 -1.80 5.66 25.13
C VAL A 199 -0.31 5.73 25.44
N ILE A 200 0.21 4.80 26.24
CA ILE A 200 1.66 4.74 26.56
C ILE A 200 2.49 4.62 25.29
N THR A 201 2.07 3.76 24.36
CA THR A 201 2.78 3.55 23.10
C THR A 201 2.77 4.80 22.23
N MET A 202 1.65 5.55 22.21
CA MET A 202 1.57 6.85 21.53
C MET A 202 2.50 7.88 22.17
N LEU A 203 2.46 8.05 23.49
CA LEU A 203 3.29 9.04 24.19
C LEU A 203 4.78 8.74 24.08
N ARG A 204 5.18 7.46 23.98
CA ARG A 204 6.56 7.09 23.65
C ARG A 204 6.95 7.51 22.23
N ALA A 205 6.04 7.38 21.25
CA ALA A 205 6.31 7.89 19.90
C ALA A 205 6.38 9.42 19.88
N ASP A 206 5.54 10.09 20.67
CA ASP A 206 5.55 11.55 20.84
C ASP A 206 6.87 12.04 21.45
N TYR A 207 7.36 11.36 22.49
CA TYR A 207 8.68 11.63 23.07
C TYR A 207 9.81 11.46 22.06
N VAL A 208 9.83 10.35 21.31
CA VAL A 208 10.87 10.13 20.28
C VAL A 208 10.81 11.18 19.17
N LEU A 209 9.60 11.58 18.76
CA LEU A 209 9.42 12.59 17.71
C LEU A 209 9.80 14.00 18.22
N LYS A 210 9.49 14.31 19.48
CA LYS A 210 9.97 15.51 20.18
C LYS A 210 11.49 15.56 20.15
N GLU A 211 12.17 14.52 20.65
CA GLU A 211 13.63 14.45 20.65
C GLU A 211 14.22 14.61 19.24
N PHE A 212 13.72 13.83 18.29
CA PHE A 212 14.17 13.91 16.91
C PHE A 212 14.04 15.33 16.35
N THR A 213 12.89 15.98 16.52
CA THR A 213 12.66 17.35 16.01
C THR A 213 13.45 18.40 16.77
N THR A 214 13.74 18.22 18.06
CA THR A 214 14.64 19.09 18.84
C THR A 214 16.07 19.05 18.28
N TYR A 215 16.66 17.86 18.13
CA TYR A 215 18.01 17.71 17.56
C TYR A 215 18.09 18.25 16.14
N TRP A 216 17.08 17.97 15.30
CA TRP A 216 17.04 18.50 13.94
C TRP A 216 16.91 20.02 13.92
N SER A 217 16.09 20.60 14.80
CA SER A 217 15.93 22.07 14.91
C SER A 217 17.22 22.75 15.38
N MET A 218 17.88 22.21 16.41
CA MET A 218 19.15 22.74 16.89
C MET A 218 20.23 22.67 15.81
N ALA A 219 20.32 21.56 15.09
CA ALA A 219 21.26 21.40 13.97
C ALA A 219 20.94 22.32 12.79
N TRP A 220 19.67 22.49 12.43
CA TRP A 220 19.23 23.31 11.31
C TRP A 220 19.38 24.81 11.54
N PHE A 221 18.95 25.29 12.71
CA PHE A 221 18.97 26.71 13.02
C PHE A 221 20.27 27.18 13.71
N GLY A 222 21.04 26.26 14.29
CA GLY A 222 22.23 26.60 15.08
C GLY A 222 21.90 27.41 16.33
N ARG A 223 20.74 27.17 16.93
CA ARG A 223 20.22 27.88 18.12
C ARG A 223 19.88 26.89 19.21
N ASP A 224 19.87 27.38 20.44
CA ASP A 224 19.28 26.64 21.56
C ASP A 224 17.75 26.74 21.47
N ILE A 225 17.09 25.60 21.29
CA ILE A 225 15.67 25.54 20.99
C ILE A 225 14.91 25.28 22.28
N GLU A 226 13.95 26.14 22.61
CA GLU A 226 13.12 25.97 23.81
C GLU A 226 11.91 25.07 23.55
N ARG A 227 11.33 25.18 22.34
CA ARG A 227 10.11 24.45 21.99
C ARG A 227 10.11 24.03 20.54
N VAL A 228 9.52 22.87 20.29
CA VAL A 228 9.29 22.32 18.97
C VAL A 228 7.83 21.96 18.78
N ARG A 229 7.39 22.04 17.54
CA ARG A 229 6.14 21.45 17.09
C ARG A 229 6.32 20.89 15.69
N TRP A 230 5.43 19.98 15.31
CA TRP A 230 5.47 19.40 13.98
C TRP A 230 4.08 19.38 13.36
N ARG A 231 4.06 19.25 12.04
CA ARG A 231 2.86 18.97 11.27
C ARG A 231 3.13 17.84 10.28
N VAL A 232 2.07 17.10 10.01
CA VAL A 232 2.05 16.03 9.02
C VAL A 232 1.37 16.58 7.79
N VAL A 233 2.15 16.80 6.74
CA VAL A 233 1.64 17.23 5.44
C VAL A 233 1.42 15.97 4.61
N THR A 234 0.17 15.75 4.20
CA THR A 234 -0.22 14.61 3.36
C THR A 234 -0.59 15.13 1.99
N GLU A 235 0.23 14.76 1.00
CA GLU A 235 0.05 15.09 -0.40
C GLU A 235 -0.49 13.87 -1.14
N ARG A 236 -1.45 14.07 -2.03
CA ARG A 236 -1.93 13.03 -2.93
C ARG A 236 -1.36 13.29 -4.32
N PRO A 237 -0.63 12.32 -4.93
CA PRO A 237 -0.18 12.45 -6.31
C PRO A 237 -1.37 12.64 -7.26
N ASN A 238 -1.11 13.25 -8.41
CA ASN A 238 -2.09 13.30 -9.48
C ASN A 238 -2.53 11.88 -9.86
N ASP A 239 -3.81 11.74 -10.18
CA ASP A 239 -4.33 10.49 -10.70
C ASP A 239 -3.66 10.16 -12.03
N PHE A 240 -3.66 8.87 -12.40
CA PHE A 240 -2.91 8.39 -13.57
C PHE A 240 -3.21 9.17 -14.86
N ALA A 241 -4.46 9.61 -15.06
CA ALA A 241 -4.88 10.40 -16.21
C ALA A 241 -4.23 11.80 -16.28
N HIS A 242 -3.77 12.32 -15.15
CA HIS A 242 -3.21 13.67 -14.97
C HIS A 242 -1.77 13.63 -14.42
N ARG A 243 -1.11 12.47 -14.53
CA ARG A 243 0.22 12.24 -13.93
C ARG A 243 1.34 13.10 -14.52
N SER A 244 1.11 13.66 -15.71
CA SER A 244 2.04 14.54 -16.41
C SER A 244 1.68 16.02 -16.28
N ASP A 245 0.59 16.35 -15.58
CA ASP A 245 0.16 17.73 -15.39
C ASP A 245 1.06 18.38 -14.33
N ASP A 246 1.60 19.56 -14.62
CA ASP A 246 2.45 20.32 -13.69
C ASP A 246 1.67 20.79 -12.45
N GLN A 247 0.36 21.03 -12.62
CA GLN A 247 -0.50 21.43 -11.52
C GLN A 247 -0.96 20.21 -10.73
N GLN A 248 -0.77 20.25 -9.40
CA GLN A 248 -1.32 19.23 -8.52
C GLN A 248 -2.86 19.31 -8.50
N GLN A 249 -3.52 18.18 -8.69
CA GLN A 249 -4.98 18.06 -8.64
C GLN A 249 -5.56 18.21 -7.23
N TYR A 250 -4.76 17.86 -6.22
CA TYR A 250 -5.20 17.77 -4.84
C TYR A 250 -4.41 18.73 -3.96
N ALA A 251 -5.12 19.57 -3.21
CA ALA A 251 -4.48 20.39 -2.20
C ALA A 251 -3.89 19.49 -1.07
N PRO A 252 -2.67 19.78 -0.58
CA PRO A 252 -2.12 19.08 0.57
C PRO A 252 -3.00 19.23 1.80
N SER A 253 -3.22 18.14 2.53
CA SER A 253 -3.89 18.18 3.84
C SER A 253 -2.85 18.23 4.95
N THR A 254 -3.06 19.08 5.95
CA THR A 254 -2.10 19.30 7.04
C THR A 254 -2.73 18.96 8.38
N ARG A 255 -2.01 18.20 9.20
CA ARG A 255 -2.37 17.98 10.62
C ARG A 255 -1.25 18.49 11.51
N THR A 256 -1.55 19.51 12.31
CA THR A 256 -0.57 20.15 13.20
C THR A 256 -0.70 19.60 14.61
N PHE A 257 0.44 19.32 15.25
CA PHE A 257 0.53 18.96 16.65
C PHE A 257 1.04 20.17 17.45
N GLY A 258 0.53 20.33 18.66
CA GLY A 258 0.85 21.45 19.53
C GLY A 258 2.31 21.46 19.98
N TRP A 259 2.67 22.50 20.73
CA TRP A 259 4.05 22.66 21.19
C TRP A 259 4.45 21.57 22.19
N ARG A 260 5.73 21.20 22.13
CA ARG A 260 6.46 20.40 23.11
C ARG A 260 7.66 21.21 23.58
N GLU A 261 7.95 21.13 24.87
CA GLU A 261 9.14 21.76 25.43
C GLU A 261 10.37 20.89 25.13
N ALA A 262 11.49 21.51 24.78
CA ALA A 262 12.78 20.84 24.64
C ALA A 262 13.48 20.84 26.00
N ASP A 263 12.99 19.99 26.90
CA ASP A 263 13.40 19.90 28.31
C ASP A 263 14.45 18.80 28.60
N ASP A 264 14.86 18.04 27.58
CA ASP A 264 15.85 16.99 27.71
C ASP A 264 17.29 17.54 27.60
N VAL A 265 18.23 16.87 28.30
CA VAL A 265 19.66 17.21 28.22
C VAL A 265 20.19 16.79 26.85
N ILE A 266 20.70 17.76 26.10
CA ILE A 266 21.25 17.53 24.77
C ILE A 266 22.61 16.86 24.87
N ASP A 267 22.74 15.69 24.25
CA ASP A 267 24.02 15.01 24.08
C ASP A 267 24.81 15.71 22.95
N PRO A 268 25.98 16.31 23.25
CA PRO A 268 26.79 16.98 22.24
C PRO A 268 27.24 16.04 21.11
N GLN A 269 27.47 14.76 21.41
CA GLN A 269 27.85 13.79 20.40
C GLN A 269 26.70 13.52 19.43
N ALA A 270 25.48 13.30 19.96
CA ALA A 270 24.30 13.15 19.12
C ALA A 270 24.03 14.40 18.28
N LEU A 271 24.13 15.59 18.88
CA LEU A 271 23.95 16.85 18.16
C LEU A 271 24.93 17.02 17.01
N SER A 272 26.22 16.66 17.21
CA SER A 272 27.23 16.72 16.14
C SER A 272 26.89 15.83 14.94
N VAL A 273 26.24 14.69 15.17
CA VAL A 273 25.78 13.80 14.09
C VAL A 273 24.67 14.48 13.29
N TYR A 274 23.70 15.11 13.96
CA TYR A 274 22.63 15.85 13.27
C TYR A 274 23.16 17.07 12.51
N GLN A 275 24.13 17.79 13.08
CA GLN A 275 24.82 18.88 12.38
C GLN A 275 25.47 18.37 11.08
N GLY A 276 26.23 17.28 11.13
CA GLY A 276 26.81 16.67 9.93
C GLY A 276 25.79 16.05 8.96
N ILE A 277 24.58 15.70 9.42
CA ILE A 277 23.47 15.30 8.55
C ILE A 277 22.90 16.52 7.83
N VAL A 278 22.54 17.57 8.57
CA VAL A 278 22.00 18.81 8.03
C VAL A 278 22.96 19.45 7.05
N GLU A 279 24.26 19.53 7.37
CA GLU A 279 25.27 20.07 6.46
C GLU A 279 25.34 19.33 5.11
N ARG A 280 25.01 18.04 5.08
CA ARG A 280 24.98 17.23 3.84
C ARG A 280 23.67 17.32 3.08
N TYR A 281 22.58 17.70 3.74
CA TYR A 281 21.22 17.63 3.20
C TYR A 281 20.68 19.02 2.81
N ALA A 282 21.12 20.05 3.52
CA ALA A 282 20.62 21.42 3.45
C ALA A 282 21.48 22.36 2.59
N ARG A 283 22.49 21.82 1.89
CA ARG A 283 23.44 22.56 1.06
C ARG A 283 23.68 21.87 -0.28
#